data_AF-A0A2V9MH89-F1
#
_entry.id   AF-A0A2V9MH89-F1
#
_cell.length_a   1.000
_cell.length_b   1.000
_cell.length_c   1.000
_cell.angle_alpha   90.00
_cell.angle_beta   90.00
_cell.angle_gamma   90.00
#
_symmetry.space_group_name_H-M   'P 1'
#
loop_
_entity.id
_entity.type
_entity.pdbx_description
1 polymer ?
#
loop_
_entity_poly.entity_id
_entity_poly.type
_entity_poly.pdbx_seq_one_letter_code
_entity_poly.pdbx_strand_id
1 'polypeptide(L)'
;MRERSSWLFTVLCLVLIAVFGVDRSNAQSRPVPEVGVVADDNKSYFASTYTEVDPLRHSFENSVMKGMVTFLGGDRWKLDLRAKRPLQRIYFPAQSKRSPVAPRVSDEIFYYPRVLGLAEKASARDKDWDWGLKLIYPGQLFAPLVVLASSSEARMVAATNWPPKKVKPLYGAERLTLLYEEDVPVNASVSYEAMVVDVKGNSASGDVPWQLALDRYRAWLDSHMPVPNYPDWMWEGQGFLDIFLALQSPFDIRPIRSLYQNYKHLYPWVLFWGQMTAPGSKICCALSEEMHPDYLPALPDFVREVVAGGGHAGYYSAPYYGTDS
;
A
#
# COMPACT_ATOMS: atom_id res chain seq x y z
N MET A 1 -2.58 -49.09 44.82
CA MET A 1 -1.84 -47.82 44.82
C MET A 1 -1.44 -47.51 43.38
N ARG A 2 -1.92 -46.37 42.86
CA ARG A 2 -1.63 -45.73 41.57
C ARG A 2 -2.15 -46.37 40.28
N GLU A 3 -3.34 -45.91 39.92
CA GLU A 3 -3.86 -45.74 38.56
C GLU A 3 -2.87 -44.95 37.68
N ARG A 4 -2.72 -45.34 36.40
CA ARG A 4 -2.15 -44.48 35.37
C ARG A 4 -3.17 -44.27 34.25
N SER A 5 -3.49 -42.99 34.14
CA SER A 5 -4.56 -42.35 33.41
C SER A 5 -4.43 -42.43 31.89
N SER A 6 -5.58 -42.64 31.25
CA SER A 6 -5.89 -42.42 29.85
C SER A 6 -5.79 -40.92 29.50
N TRP A 7 -4.68 -40.47 28.90
CA TRP A 7 -4.49 -39.07 28.49
C TRP A 7 -3.79 -38.89 27.13
N LEU A 8 -3.96 -39.84 26.20
CA LEU A 8 -3.27 -39.77 24.89
C LEU A 8 -4.17 -39.76 23.65
N PHE A 9 -5.50 -39.63 23.80
CA PHE A 9 -6.42 -39.64 22.65
C PHE A 9 -7.31 -38.39 22.47
N THR A 10 -7.14 -37.33 23.28
CA THR A 10 -8.03 -36.15 23.21
C THR A 10 -7.38 -34.89 22.59
N VAL A 11 -6.07 -34.90 22.31
CA VAL A 11 -5.36 -33.69 21.85
C VAL A 11 -5.31 -33.55 20.32
N LEU A 12 -5.63 -34.61 19.55
CA LEU A 12 -5.51 -34.56 18.09
C LEU A 12 -6.76 -34.08 17.34
N CYS A 13 -7.92 -33.96 17.99
CA CYS A 13 -9.17 -33.50 17.33
C CYS A 13 -9.50 -32.01 17.54
N LEU A 14 -8.78 -31.29 18.40
CA LEU A 14 -9.04 -29.87 18.67
C LEU A 14 -8.14 -28.90 17.90
N VAL A 15 -7.05 -29.39 17.29
CA VAL A 15 -6.12 -28.54 16.51
C VAL A 15 -6.55 -28.40 15.04
N LEU A 16 -7.45 -29.26 14.55
CA LEU A 16 -7.93 -29.23 13.16
C LEU A 16 -9.18 -28.37 12.92
N ILE A 17 -9.78 -27.77 13.95
CA ILE A 17 -10.95 -26.88 13.80
C ILE A 17 -10.57 -25.39 13.86
N ALA A 18 -9.37 -25.05 14.33
CA ALA A 18 -8.93 -23.66 14.49
C ALA A 18 -8.33 -23.01 13.22
N VAL A 19 -8.10 -23.77 12.14
CA VAL A 19 -7.40 -23.26 10.94
C VAL A 19 -8.34 -22.87 9.78
N PHE A 20 -9.64 -23.18 9.86
CA PHE A 20 -10.62 -22.81 8.80
C PHE A 20 -11.95 -22.27 9.35
N GLY A 21 -12.00 -21.88 10.61
CA GLY A 21 -13.13 -21.14 11.16
C GLY A 21 -13.03 -19.67 10.76
N VAL A 22 -13.56 -19.30 9.59
CA VAL A 22 -14.03 -17.91 9.42
C VAL A 22 -14.90 -17.62 10.63
N ASP A 23 -14.52 -16.62 11.43
CA ASP A 23 -15.18 -16.25 12.68
C ASP A 23 -16.61 -15.76 12.36
N ARG A 24 -17.53 -16.72 12.18
CA ARG A 24 -18.90 -16.51 11.67
C ARG A 24 -19.70 -15.58 12.57
N SER A 25 -19.34 -15.48 13.84
CA SER A 25 -19.97 -14.60 14.83
C SER A 25 -19.77 -13.11 14.52
N ASN A 26 -18.65 -12.75 13.87
CA ASN A 26 -18.32 -11.36 13.51
C ASN A 26 -18.86 -10.93 12.13
N ALA A 27 -19.37 -11.87 11.33
CA ALA A 27 -19.89 -11.57 9.99
C ALA A 27 -21.28 -10.90 10.02
N GLN A 28 -22.12 -11.22 11.02
CA GLN A 28 -23.53 -10.79 11.03
C GLN A 28 -23.78 -9.32 11.41
N SER A 29 -22.78 -8.57 11.89
CA SER A 29 -22.99 -7.18 12.34
C SER A 29 -22.29 -6.12 11.48
N ARG A 30 -21.61 -6.51 10.39
CA ARG A 30 -20.79 -5.59 9.60
C ARG A 30 -21.53 -5.15 8.34
N PRO A 31 -21.57 -3.84 8.03
CA PRO A 31 -22.19 -3.37 6.80
C PRO A 31 -21.39 -3.90 5.60
N VAL A 32 -22.09 -4.50 4.64
CA VAL A 32 -21.51 -4.94 3.37
C VAL A 32 -21.01 -3.70 2.63
N PRO A 33 -19.73 -3.63 2.20
CA PRO A 33 -19.22 -2.45 1.53
C PRO A 33 -19.90 -2.19 0.19
N GLU A 34 -20.26 -0.92 -0.06
CA GLU A 34 -20.87 -0.51 -1.32
C GLU A 34 -19.92 -0.74 -2.50
N VAL A 35 -20.48 -0.92 -3.69
CA VAL A 35 -19.74 -1.01 -4.95
C VAL A 35 -20.15 0.15 -5.83
N GLY A 36 -19.18 0.94 -6.30
CA GLY A 36 -19.42 2.05 -7.22
C GLY A 36 -18.74 1.78 -8.56
N VAL A 37 -19.38 2.14 -9.68
CA VAL A 37 -18.76 2.06 -11.01
C VAL A 37 -19.10 3.29 -11.84
N VAL A 38 -18.23 3.62 -12.79
CA VAL A 38 -18.55 4.55 -13.88
C VAL A 38 -18.56 3.79 -15.18
N ALA A 39 -19.68 3.84 -15.90
CA ALA A 39 -19.85 3.20 -17.19
C ALA A 39 -19.36 4.09 -18.34
N ASP A 40 -19.40 3.57 -19.57
CA ASP A 40 -19.09 4.27 -20.82
C ASP A 40 -19.88 5.55 -21.09
N ASP A 41 -21.06 5.71 -20.48
CA ASP A 41 -21.84 6.96 -20.53
C ASP A 41 -21.38 8.01 -19.50
N ASN A 42 -20.27 7.75 -18.82
CA ASN A 42 -19.69 8.58 -17.76
C ASN A 42 -20.63 8.81 -16.55
N LYS A 43 -21.68 7.99 -16.40
CA LYS A 43 -22.56 8.02 -15.22
C LYS A 43 -22.06 7.08 -14.15
N SER A 44 -22.27 7.48 -12.89
CA SER A 44 -21.94 6.68 -11.72
C SER A 44 -23.12 5.80 -11.31
N TYR A 45 -22.83 4.53 -11.01
CA TYR A 45 -23.80 3.54 -10.56
C TYR A 45 -23.30 2.93 -9.26
N PHE A 46 -24.18 2.84 -8.26
CA PHE A 46 -23.85 2.27 -6.96
C PHE A 46 -24.71 1.04 -6.69
N ALA A 47 -24.10 0.00 -6.13
CA ALA A 47 -24.80 -1.07 -5.43
C ALA A 47 -24.58 -0.87 -3.94
N SER A 48 -25.67 -0.67 -3.21
CA SER A 48 -25.72 -0.54 -1.76
C SER A 48 -26.82 -1.42 -1.13
N THR A 49 -27.57 -2.12 -1.96
CA THR A 49 -28.58 -3.11 -1.56
C THR A 49 -28.15 -4.47 -2.11
N TYR A 50 -28.21 -5.48 -1.26
CA TYR A 50 -27.70 -6.81 -1.57
C TYR A 50 -28.72 -7.90 -1.24
N THR A 51 -28.69 -8.97 -2.02
CA THR A 51 -29.38 -10.22 -1.70
C THR A 51 -28.36 -11.13 -1.03
N GLU A 52 -28.58 -11.45 0.25
CA GLU A 52 -27.79 -12.43 0.98
C GLU A 52 -27.89 -13.80 0.29
N VAL A 53 -26.72 -14.36 -0.04
CA VAL A 53 -26.61 -15.73 -0.57
C VAL A 53 -26.29 -16.69 0.56
N ASP A 54 -25.40 -16.26 1.46
CA ASP A 54 -25.11 -16.86 2.75
C ASP A 54 -24.47 -15.80 3.68
N PRO A 55 -24.15 -16.10 4.95
CA PRO A 55 -23.64 -15.11 5.90
C PRO A 55 -22.33 -14.42 5.52
N LEU A 56 -21.60 -14.92 4.53
CA LEU A 56 -20.34 -14.33 4.06
C LEU A 56 -20.47 -13.73 2.66
N ARG A 57 -21.54 -14.01 1.91
CA ARG A 57 -21.65 -13.69 0.48
C ARG A 57 -22.95 -12.96 0.19
N HIS A 58 -22.80 -11.79 -0.43
CA HIS A 58 -23.88 -10.87 -0.73
C HIS A 58 -23.86 -10.52 -2.21
N SER A 59 -24.90 -10.91 -2.93
CA SER A 59 -25.02 -10.67 -4.38
C SER A 59 -25.70 -9.33 -4.66
N PHE A 60 -25.35 -8.71 -5.79
CA PHE A 60 -26.00 -7.51 -6.28
C PHE A 60 -26.10 -7.53 -7.80
N GLU A 61 -27.08 -6.82 -8.32
CA GLU A 61 -27.29 -6.68 -9.76
C GLU A 61 -28.01 -5.36 -10.07
N ASN A 62 -27.54 -4.65 -11.10
CA ASN A 62 -28.21 -3.48 -11.65
C ASN A 62 -28.14 -3.50 -13.19
N SER A 63 -28.43 -2.38 -13.85
CA SER A 63 -28.43 -2.28 -15.31
C SER A 63 -27.03 -2.35 -15.95
N VAL A 64 -25.95 -2.08 -15.20
CA VAL A 64 -24.58 -1.96 -15.75
C VAL A 64 -23.63 -3.05 -15.27
N MET A 65 -23.93 -3.68 -14.13
CA MET A 65 -23.08 -4.71 -13.52
C MET A 65 -23.89 -5.72 -12.72
N LYS A 66 -23.27 -6.86 -12.45
CA LYS A 66 -23.68 -7.80 -11.41
C LYS A 66 -22.44 -8.31 -10.68
N GLY A 67 -22.59 -8.76 -9.45
CA GLY A 67 -21.45 -9.27 -8.71
C GLY A 67 -21.78 -9.87 -7.36
N MET A 68 -20.71 -10.20 -6.65
CA MET A 68 -20.72 -10.76 -5.30
C MET A 68 -19.72 -9.99 -4.45
N VAL A 69 -20.15 -9.60 -3.25
CA VAL A 69 -19.26 -9.13 -2.19
C VAL A 69 -19.13 -10.25 -1.16
N THR A 70 -17.89 -10.68 -0.91
CA THR A 70 -17.56 -11.79 -0.01
C THR A 70 -16.74 -11.30 1.18
N PHE A 71 -17.17 -11.57 2.41
CA PHE A 71 -16.37 -11.36 3.60
C PHE A 71 -15.31 -12.46 3.72
N LEU A 72 -14.04 -12.06 3.78
CA LEU A 72 -12.90 -12.98 3.87
C LEU A 72 -12.45 -13.22 5.33
N GLY A 73 -13.05 -12.54 6.30
CA GLY A 73 -12.57 -12.49 7.68
C GLY A 73 -11.54 -11.38 7.93
N GLY A 74 -11.32 -11.03 9.19
CA GLY A 74 -10.28 -10.06 9.58
C GLY A 74 -10.37 -8.72 8.85
N ASP A 75 -11.57 -8.12 8.81
CA ASP A 75 -11.84 -6.83 8.15
C ASP A 75 -11.72 -6.84 6.61
N ARG A 76 -11.44 -8.00 5.99
CA ARG A 76 -11.25 -8.11 4.54
C ARG A 76 -12.51 -8.49 3.79
N TRP A 77 -12.61 -7.93 2.59
CA TRP A 77 -13.71 -8.10 1.66
C TRP A 77 -13.17 -8.31 0.24
N LYS A 78 -13.87 -9.15 -0.51
CA LYS A 78 -13.64 -9.40 -1.93
C LYS A 78 -14.84 -8.98 -2.74
N LEU A 79 -14.61 -8.26 -3.83
CA LEU A 79 -15.58 -8.00 -4.88
C LEU A 79 -15.26 -8.91 -6.07
N ASP A 80 -16.22 -9.72 -6.50
CA ASP A 80 -16.23 -10.36 -7.82
C ASP A 80 -17.31 -9.68 -8.67
N LEU A 81 -16.90 -8.98 -9.73
CA LEU A 81 -17.77 -8.16 -10.55
C LEU A 81 -17.77 -8.66 -12.00
N ARG A 82 -18.95 -8.68 -12.62
CA ARG A 82 -19.12 -8.90 -14.06
C ARG A 82 -19.85 -7.72 -14.70
N ALA A 83 -19.23 -7.18 -15.73
CA ALA A 83 -19.76 -6.05 -16.49
C ALA A 83 -20.93 -6.47 -17.39
N LYS A 84 -22.03 -5.72 -17.37
CA LYS A 84 -23.12 -5.80 -18.35
C LYS A 84 -23.03 -4.71 -19.42
N ARG A 85 -22.29 -3.64 -19.12
CA ARG A 85 -21.89 -2.55 -20.02
C ARG A 85 -20.39 -2.29 -19.84
N PRO A 86 -19.70 -1.63 -20.78
CA PRO A 86 -18.31 -1.25 -20.57
C PRO A 86 -18.19 -0.35 -19.34
N LEU A 87 -17.21 -0.63 -18.48
CA LEU A 87 -16.91 0.15 -17.28
C LEU A 87 -15.53 0.77 -17.43
N GLN A 88 -15.35 1.98 -16.92
CA GLN A 88 -14.09 2.74 -16.99
C GLN A 88 -13.43 2.89 -15.63
N ARG A 89 -14.24 2.89 -14.57
CA ARG A 89 -13.78 3.10 -13.19
C ARG A 89 -14.57 2.25 -12.23
N ILE A 90 -13.88 1.68 -11.26
CA ILE A 90 -14.47 0.84 -10.23
C ILE A 90 -14.03 1.36 -8.86
N TYR A 91 -14.98 1.52 -7.95
CA TYR A 91 -14.81 1.98 -6.58
C TYR A 91 -15.19 0.84 -5.64
N PHE A 92 -14.21 0.32 -4.91
CA PHE A 92 -14.46 -0.75 -3.94
C PHE A 92 -13.46 -0.72 -2.77
N PRO A 93 -13.90 -0.50 -1.53
CA PRO A 93 -15.28 -0.17 -1.13
C PRO A 93 -15.66 1.24 -1.60
N ALA A 94 -16.89 1.42 -2.07
CA ALA A 94 -17.45 2.75 -2.34
C ALA A 94 -18.16 3.30 -1.10
N GLN A 95 -18.38 4.61 -1.07
CA GLN A 95 -19.13 5.28 -0.01
C GLN A 95 -19.99 6.41 -0.60
N SER A 96 -21.27 6.12 -0.86
CA SER A 96 -22.22 7.12 -1.36
C SER A 96 -22.55 8.18 -0.29
N LYS A 97 -22.55 7.78 0.99
CA LYS A 97 -22.83 8.63 2.15
C LYS A 97 -21.55 9.00 2.89
N ARG A 98 -21.54 10.19 3.49
CA ARG A 98 -20.54 10.60 4.49
C ARG A 98 -20.59 9.64 5.67
N SER A 99 -19.45 9.40 6.29
CA SER A 99 -19.37 8.56 7.48
C SER A 99 -18.35 9.13 8.46
N PRO A 100 -18.76 10.13 9.28
CA PRO A 100 -17.88 10.74 10.27
C PRO A 100 -17.40 9.75 11.32
N VAL A 101 -16.24 10.04 11.91
CA VAL A 101 -15.63 9.39 13.09
C VAL A 101 -15.53 10.36 14.28
N ALA A 102 -16.03 11.59 14.13
CA ALA A 102 -16.22 12.56 15.21
C ALA A 102 -17.52 13.38 15.01
N PRO A 103 -18.03 14.06 16.07
CA PRO A 103 -19.17 14.96 15.93
C PRO A 103 -18.92 16.21 15.06
N ARG A 104 -17.65 16.59 14.86
CA ARG A 104 -17.26 17.76 14.05
C ARG A 104 -16.11 17.39 13.13
N VAL A 105 -16.23 17.75 11.86
CA VAL A 105 -15.20 17.53 10.83
C VAL A 105 -13.85 18.18 11.18
N SER A 106 -13.83 19.24 12.00
CA SER A 106 -12.60 19.89 12.49
C SER A 106 -11.76 19.01 13.43
N ASP A 107 -12.41 18.04 14.08
CA ASP A 107 -11.81 17.13 15.04
C ASP A 107 -11.24 15.88 14.36
N GLU A 108 -11.40 15.79 13.03
CA GLU A 108 -10.97 14.64 12.23
C GLU A 108 -9.75 14.97 11.38
N ILE A 109 -8.99 13.92 11.08
CA ILE A 109 -7.74 13.98 10.33
C ILE A 109 -7.72 12.82 9.33
N PHE A 110 -7.40 13.13 8.08
CA PHE A 110 -7.03 12.14 7.08
C PHE A 110 -5.53 11.85 7.17
N TYR A 111 -5.15 10.58 7.20
CA TYR A 111 -3.77 10.11 7.12
C TYR A 111 -3.57 9.35 5.81
N TYR A 112 -2.51 9.72 5.09
CA TYR A 112 -2.28 9.28 3.72
C TYR A 112 -0.80 8.87 3.48
N PRO A 113 -0.53 7.74 2.78
CA PRO A 113 0.79 7.13 2.67
C PRO A 113 1.64 7.74 1.54
N ARG A 114 1.89 9.05 1.63
CA ARG A 114 2.76 9.78 0.70
C ARG A 114 4.09 10.13 1.37
N VAL A 115 5.20 9.89 0.67
CA VAL A 115 6.58 10.10 1.18
C VAL A 115 6.82 9.30 2.47
N LEU A 116 6.76 9.94 3.65
CA LEU A 116 6.88 9.31 4.98
C LEU A 116 5.56 9.27 5.76
N GLY A 117 4.45 9.63 5.10
CA GLY A 117 3.15 9.86 5.70
C GLY A 117 2.77 11.35 5.67
N LEU A 118 1.51 11.62 5.37
CA LEU A 118 0.92 12.96 5.36
C LEU A 118 -0.36 12.94 6.20
N ALA A 119 -0.60 14.02 6.93
CA ALA A 119 -1.84 14.25 7.67
C ALA A 119 -2.49 15.56 7.19
N GLU A 120 -3.81 15.52 6.99
CA GLU A 120 -4.60 16.68 6.55
C GLU A 120 -5.86 16.76 7.39
N LYS A 121 -6.22 17.98 7.85
CA LYS A 121 -7.50 18.18 8.56
C LYS A 121 -8.68 17.88 7.64
N ALA A 122 -9.64 17.09 8.10
CA ALA A 122 -10.78 16.71 7.26
C ALA A 122 -11.62 17.94 6.83
N SER A 123 -11.66 18.98 7.67
CA SER A 123 -12.31 20.26 7.35
C SER A 123 -11.73 20.96 6.11
N ALA A 124 -10.48 20.66 5.72
CA ALA A 124 -9.90 21.19 4.48
C ALA A 124 -10.46 20.51 3.22
N ARG A 125 -11.17 19.39 3.38
CA ARG A 125 -11.75 18.56 2.33
C ARG A 125 -13.25 18.29 2.56
N ASP A 126 -13.97 19.26 3.10
CA ASP A 126 -15.39 19.10 3.49
C ASP A 126 -16.39 19.22 2.31
N LYS A 127 -15.90 19.28 1.06
CA LYS A 127 -16.77 19.36 -0.13
C LYS A 127 -17.00 17.97 -0.71
N ASP A 128 -18.26 17.63 -0.95
CA ASP A 128 -18.62 16.36 -1.57
C ASP A 128 -17.94 16.18 -2.93
N TRP A 129 -17.38 14.98 -3.15
CA TRP A 129 -16.68 14.58 -4.37
C TRP A 129 -15.39 15.37 -4.69
N ASP A 130 -14.93 16.20 -3.75
CA ASP A 130 -13.59 16.80 -3.79
C ASP A 130 -12.59 15.86 -3.10
N TRP A 131 -12.07 14.92 -3.90
CA TRP A 131 -11.03 14.02 -3.46
C TRP A 131 -9.71 14.77 -3.29
N GLY A 132 -8.97 14.46 -2.21
CA GLY A 132 -7.65 15.00 -1.94
C GLY A 132 -6.59 14.58 -2.97
N LEU A 133 -5.42 14.14 -2.50
CA LEU A 133 -4.38 13.72 -3.43
C LEU A 133 -4.80 12.45 -4.21
N LYS A 134 -4.89 12.55 -5.53
CA LYS A 134 -5.28 11.45 -6.44
C LYS A 134 -4.06 10.67 -6.95
N LEU A 135 -3.22 10.23 -6.02
CA LEU A 135 -1.97 9.53 -6.34
C LEU A 135 -2.22 8.04 -6.53
N ILE A 136 -1.39 7.40 -7.36
CA ILE A 136 -1.49 5.98 -7.69
C ILE A 136 -0.50 5.12 -6.91
N TYR A 137 -0.97 3.97 -6.44
CA TYR A 137 -0.17 2.84 -5.98
C TYR A 137 -0.20 1.72 -7.04
N PRO A 138 0.90 0.99 -7.27
CA PRO A 138 2.26 1.29 -6.82
C PRO A 138 2.84 2.52 -7.54
N GLY A 139 3.89 3.12 -6.97
CA GLY A 139 4.64 4.22 -7.58
C GLY A 139 4.63 5.48 -6.73
N GLN A 140 3.59 6.31 -6.86
CA GLN A 140 3.52 7.60 -6.15
C GLN A 140 3.21 7.45 -4.65
N LEU A 141 2.70 6.28 -4.26
CA LEU A 141 2.39 5.90 -2.89
C LEU A 141 3.20 4.67 -2.50
N PHE A 142 3.59 4.59 -1.24
CA PHE A 142 4.27 3.41 -0.69
C PHE A 142 3.29 2.34 -0.18
N ALA A 143 2.02 2.70 0.04
CA ALA A 143 0.95 1.77 0.41
C ALA A 143 -0.41 2.20 -0.20
N PRO A 144 -1.32 1.27 -0.53
CA PRO A 144 -2.64 1.59 -1.10
C PRO A 144 -3.72 1.75 -0.02
N LEU A 145 -3.52 2.65 0.93
CA LEU A 145 -4.45 2.85 2.05
C LEU A 145 -4.75 4.32 2.33
N VAL A 146 -5.82 4.57 3.08
CA VAL A 146 -6.11 5.87 3.69
C VAL A 146 -6.89 5.69 4.98
N VAL A 147 -6.64 6.56 5.96
CA VAL A 147 -7.29 6.55 7.28
C VAL A 147 -7.99 7.88 7.51
N LEU A 148 -9.20 7.85 8.06
CA LEU A 148 -9.87 8.99 8.69
C LEU A 148 -9.94 8.70 10.19
N ALA A 149 -9.46 9.61 11.04
CA ALA A 149 -9.44 9.37 12.48
C ALA A 149 -9.74 10.62 13.30
N SER A 150 -10.25 10.38 14.50
CA SER A 150 -10.42 11.33 15.60
C SER A 150 -9.60 10.89 16.82
N SER A 151 -9.85 11.48 17.98
CA SER A 151 -9.24 11.05 19.25
C SER A 151 -9.79 9.74 19.80
N SER A 152 -10.94 9.26 19.33
CA SER A 152 -11.63 8.09 19.86
C SER A 152 -11.98 7.01 18.84
N GLU A 153 -11.90 7.31 17.54
CA GLU A 153 -12.30 6.38 16.49
C GLU A 153 -11.45 6.58 15.23
N ALA A 154 -11.22 5.52 14.48
CA ALA A 154 -10.64 5.59 13.15
C ALA A 154 -11.33 4.63 12.20
N ARG A 155 -11.43 5.05 10.95
CA ARG A 155 -11.77 4.21 9.81
C ARG A 155 -10.60 4.17 8.83
N MET A 156 -10.30 2.99 8.30
CA MET A 156 -9.33 2.82 7.22
C MET A 156 -9.94 2.00 6.09
N VAL A 157 -9.56 2.38 4.87
CA VAL A 157 -9.73 1.55 3.68
C VAL A 157 -8.35 1.27 3.09
N ALA A 158 -8.07 0.01 2.78
CA ALA A 158 -6.79 -0.40 2.20
C ALA A 158 -6.98 -1.47 1.12
N ALA A 159 -6.23 -1.38 0.02
CA ALA A 159 -6.25 -2.43 -0.99
C ALA A 159 -5.43 -3.64 -0.50
N THR A 160 -5.97 -4.84 -0.71
CA THR A 160 -5.34 -6.12 -0.33
C THR A 160 -5.21 -7.08 -1.50
N ASN A 161 -5.28 -6.57 -2.74
CA ASN A 161 -5.06 -7.35 -3.95
C ASN A 161 -3.65 -7.97 -3.95
N TRP A 162 -3.57 -9.27 -4.23
CA TRP A 162 -2.31 -9.98 -4.40
C TRP A 162 -2.32 -10.84 -5.68
N PRO A 163 -1.44 -10.59 -6.67
CA PRO A 163 -0.44 -9.52 -6.74
C PRO A 163 -1.06 -8.10 -6.72
N PRO A 164 -0.28 -7.07 -6.35
CA PRO A 164 -0.77 -5.68 -6.28
C PRO A 164 -1.38 -5.18 -7.59
N LYS A 165 -2.53 -4.52 -7.49
CA LYS A 165 -3.18 -3.81 -8.61
C LYS A 165 -2.94 -2.31 -8.53
N LYS A 166 -2.91 -1.66 -9.70
CA LYS A 166 -2.92 -0.20 -9.81
C LYS A 166 -4.20 0.35 -9.17
N VAL A 167 -4.07 1.24 -8.20
CA VAL A 167 -5.20 1.76 -7.42
C VAL A 167 -4.89 3.15 -6.86
N LYS A 168 -5.92 3.99 -6.76
CA LYS A 168 -5.87 5.30 -6.11
C LYS A 168 -6.71 5.25 -4.83
N PRO A 169 -6.10 5.23 -3.63
CA PRO A 169 -6.83 5.50 -2.40
C PRO A 169 -7.29 6.96 -2.42
N LEU A 170 -8.59 7.19 -2.23
CA LEU A 170 -9.20 8.50 -2.26
C LEU A 170 -9.84 8.81 -0.91
N TYR A 171 -9.78 10.09 -0.53
CA TYR A 171 -10.39 10.62 0.68
C TYR A 171 -10.94 12.01 0.45
N GLY A 172 -12.02 12.35 1.15
CA GLY A 172 -12.67 13.64 1.09
C GLY A 172 -14.11 13.55 1.59
N ALA A 173 -14.61 14.63 2.19
CA ALA A 173 -15.96 14.75 2.75
C ALA A 173 -16.35 13.52 3.58
N GLU A 174 -15.54 13.18 4.58
CA GLU A 174 -15.75 12.04 5.50
C GLU A 174 -15.96 10.69 4.78
N ARG A 175 -15.42 10.55 3.56
CA ARG A 175 -15.45 9.33 2.76
C ARG A 175 -14.05 8.83 2.45
N LEU A 176 -13.92 7.51 2.41
CA LEU A 176 -12.73 6.75 2.02
C LEU A 176 -13.13 5.73 0.95
N THR A 177 -12.37 5.63 -0.13
CA THR A 177 -12.62 4.65 -1.20
C THR A 177 -11.32 4.27 -1.90
N LEU A 178 -11.33 3.16 -2.63
CA LEU A 178 -10.27 2.79 -3.56
C LEU A 178 -10.81 2.92 -4.99
N LEU A 179 -10.11 3.64 -5.85
CA LEU A 179 -10.44 3.80 -7.26
C LEU A 179 -9.48 2.97 -8.12
N TYR A 180 -10.06 2.07 -8.91
CA TYR A 180 -9.40 1.35 -9.99
C TYR A 180 -9.82 1.98 -11.32
N GLU A 181 -8.85 2.54 -12.04
CA GLU A 181 -9.04 3.06 -13.40
C GLU A 181 -8.62 1.96 -14.37
N GLU A 182 -9.59 1.15 -14.80
CA GLU A 182 -9.40 0.08 -15.76
C GLU A 182 -10.63 -0.04 -16.66
N ASP A 183 -10.38 -0.25 -17.95
CA ASP A 183 -11.43 -0.52 -18.92
C ASP A 183 -11.87 -1.99 -18.80
N VAL A 184 -13.10 -2.20 -18.37
CA VAL A 184 -13.71 -3.53 -18.24
C VAL A 184 -14.76 -3.71 -19.35
N PRO A 185 -14.47 -4.52 -20.38
CA PRO A 185 -15.40 -4.77 -21.47
C PRO A 185 -16.70 -5.44 -21.01
N VAL A 186 -17.75 -5.33 -21.82
CA VAL A 186 -19.00 -6.08 -21.60
C VAL A 186 -18.70 -7.57 -21.43
N ASN A 187 -19.37 -8.20 -20.48
CA ASN A 187 -19.21 -9.61 -20.09
C ASN A 187 -17.87 -9.99 -19.43
N ALA A 188 -16.88 -9.10 -19.39
CA ALA A 188 -15.65 -9.34 -18.65
C ALA A 188 -15.93 -9.42 -17.13
N SER A 189 -15.10 -10.19 -16.44
CA SER A 189 -15.15 -10.35 -15.00
C SER A 189 -13.83 -9.89 -14.38
N VAL A 190 -13.93 -9.17 -13.27
CA VAL A 190 -12.80 -8.61 -12.54
C VAL A 190 -13.02 -8.81 -11.04
N SER A 191 -11.93 -8.90 -10.29
CA SER A 191 -12.00 -9.05 -8.83
C SER A 191 -11.11 -8.05 -8.11
N TYR A 192 -11.53 -7.64 -6.92
CA TYR A 192 -10.76 -6.76 -6.05
C TYR A 192 -10.87 -7.20 -4.60
N GLU A 193 -9.78 -7.02 -3.86
CA GLU A 193 -9.75 -7.25 -2.42
C GLU A 193 -9.38 -5.97 -1.69
N ALA A 194 -10.13 -5.70 -0.62
CA ALA A 194 -9.95 -4.53 0.22
C ALA A 194 -10.15 -4.89 1.68
N MET A 195 -9.50 -4.13 2.56
CA MET A 195 -9.75 -4.14 3.99
C MET A 195 -10.55 -2.88 4.35
N VAL A 196 -11.60 -3.06 5.15
CA VAL A 196 -12.43 -1.97 5.70
C VAL A 196 -12.40 -2.11 7.21
N VAL A 197 -11.64 -1.24 7.84
CA VAL A 197 -11.36 -1.29 9.28
C VAL A 197 -12.06 -0.14 9.97
N ASP A 198 -12.81 -0.47 11.01
CA ASP A 198 -13.34 0.49 11.98
C ASP A 198 -12.79 0.09 13.35
N VAL A 199 -12.12 1.03 14.03
CA VAL A 199 -11.53 0.82 15.36
C VAL A 199 -11.92 1.93 16.30
N LYS A 200 -12.16 1.55 17.56
CA LYS A 200 -12.30 2.48 18.67
C LYS A 200 -10.99 2.50 19.46
N GLY A 201 -10.63 3.67 19.95
CA GLY A 201 -9.47 3.87 20.80
C GLY A 201 -9.69 5.05 21.73
N ASN A 202 -8.63 5.45 22.39
CA ASN A 202 -8.60 6.61 23.25
C ASN A 202 -7.17 7.16 23.27
N SER A 203 -6.94 8.21 22.50
CA SER A 203 -5.61 8.84 22.42
C SER A 203 -5.09 9.30 23.79
N ALA A 204 -5.95 9.58 24.76
CA ALA A 204 -5.52 10.00 26.10
C ALA A 204 -4.97 8.84 26.96
N SER A 205 -5.35 7.59 26.68
CA SER A 205 -4.78 6.39 27.34
C SER A 205 -3.63 5.74 26.55
N GLY A 206 -3.28 6.29 25.38
CA GLY A 206 -2.26 5.74 24.49
C GLY A 206 -2.80 4.81 23.39
N ASP A 207 -4.11 4.51 23.39
CA ASP A 207 -4.78 3.71 22.37
C ASP A 207 -5.10 4.57 21.14
N VAL A 208 -4.07 4.98 20.40
CA VAL A 208 -4.18 5.96 19.30
C VAL A 208 -4.96 5.35 18.12
N PRO A 209 -6.20 5.81 17.79
CA PRO A 209 -7.08 5.09 16.87
C PRO A 209 -6.51 4.88 15.46
N TRP A 210 -5.81 5.87 14.89
CA TRP A 210 -5.21 5.73 13.55
C TRP A 210 -4.10 4.67 13.53
N GLN A 211 -3.34 4.52 14.62
CA GLN A 211 -2.31 3.48 14.73
C GLN A 211 -2.93 2.10 14.81
N LEU A 212 -3.98 1.95 15.63
CA LEU A 212 -4.74 0.70 15.74
C LEU A 212 -5.31 0.25 14.39
N ALA A 213 -5.76 1.20 13.56
CA ALA A 213 -6.21 0.89 12.20
C ALA A 213 -5.06 0.41 11.30
N LEU A 214 -3.91 1.09 11.33
CA LEU A 214 -2.73 0.68 10.57
C LEU A 214 -2.15 -0.66 11.02
N ASP A 215 -2.22 -0.99 12.31
CA ASP A 215 -1.77 -2.27 12.84
C ASP A 215 -2.55 -3.46 12.24
N ARG A 216 -3.83 -3.26 11.90
CA ARG A 216 -4.62 -4.28 11.15
C ARG A 216 -4.05 -4.52 9.77
N TYR A 217 -3.69 -3.46 9.04
CA TYR A 217 -3.09 -3.59 7.72
C TYR A 217 -1.69 -4.19 7.80
N ARG A 218 -0.90 -3.78 8.79
CA ARG A 218 0.43 -4.34 9.05
C ARG A 218 0.36 -5.84 9.33
N ALA A 219 -0.53 -6.28 10.21
CA ALA A 219 -0.71 -7.71 10.50
C ALA A 219 -1.08 -8.51 9.24
N TRP A 220 -1.92 -7.93 8.37
CA TRP A 220 -2.20 -8.54 7.07
C TRP A 220 -0.95 -8.61 6.18
N LEU A 221 -0.19 -7.50 6.04
CA LEU A 221 1.05 -7.48 5.28
C LEU A 221 2.06 -8.52 5.77
N ASP A 222 2.28 -8.60 7.09
CA ASP A 222 3.22 -9.54 7.72
C ASP A 222 2.82 -11.01 7.47
N SER A 223 1.53 -11.29 7.24
CA SER A 223 1.05 -12.63 6.90
C SER A 223 1.11 -12.98 5.40
N HIS A 224 1.29 -11.99 4.52
CA HIS A 224 1.30 -12.18 3.05
C HIS A 224 2.66 -11.92 2.42
N MET A 225 3.51 -11.13 3.08
CA MET A 225 4.86 -10.80 2.64
C MET A 225 5.88 -11.63 3.39
N PRO A 226 6.90 -12.18 2.71
CA PRO A 226 8.06 -12.70 3.42
C PRO A 226 8.72 -11.54 4.17
N VAL A 227 9.17 -11.82 5.40
CA VAL A 227 9.98 -10.86 6.15
C VAL A 227 11.22 -10.54 5.30
N PRO A 228 11.47 -9.26 4.97
CA PRO A 228 12.67 -8.90 4.22
C PRO A 228 13.90 -9.26 5.04
N ASN A 229 14.84 -9.98 4.41
CA ASN A 229 16.11 -10.33 5.02
C ASN A 229 17.17 -9.30 4.61
N TYR A 230 17.57 -8.45 5.54
CA TYR A 230 18.67 -7.50 5.34
C TYR A 230 19.93 -8.03 6.03
N PRO A 231 21.11 -7.94 5.38
CA PRO A 231 22.37 -8.34 5.98
C PRO A 231 22.75 -7.42 7.14
N ASP A 232 23.49 -7.97 8.11
CA ASP A 232 23.82 -7.29 9.38
C ASP A 232 24.43 -5.88 9.18
N TRP A 233 25.28 -5.71 8.16
CA TRP A 233 25.92 -4.43 7.87
C TRP A 233 24.92 -3.29 7.52
N MET A 234 23.73 -3.61 6.99
CA MET A 234 22.68 -2.60 6.76
C MET A 234 22.03 -2.15 8.06
N TRP A 235 21.92 -3.05 9.06
CA TRP A 235 21.35 -2.74 10.37
C TRP A 235 22.34 -1.99 11.26
N GLU A 236 23.64 -2.31 11.15
CA GLU A 236 24.71 -1.72 11.95
C GLU A 236 25.13 -0.34 11.43
N GLY A 237 24.96 -0.07 10.13
CA GLY A 237 25.29 1.21 9.52
C GLY A 237 24.34 2.35 9.94
N GLN A 238 24.83 3.59 9.94
CA GLN A 238 23.99 4.77 10.21
C GLN A 238 23.23 5.28 8.96
N GLY A 239 23.34 4.56 7.84
CA GLY A 239 22.78 4.93 6.55
C GLY A 239 23.76 4.66 5.40
N PHE A 240 23.63 5.42 4.32
CA PHE A 240 24.48 5.33 3.14
C PHE A 240 24.87 6.71 2.61
N LEU A 241 26.01 6.78 1.92
CA LEU A 241 26.40 7.96 1.15
C LEU A 241 25.70 7.92 -0.20
N ASP A 242 24.78 8.83 -0.44
CA ASP A 242 24.15 9.01 -1.76
C ASP A 242 24.93 10.04 -2.58
N ILE A 243 25.48 9.61 -3.73
CA ILE A 243 26.30 10.42 -4.62
C ILE A 243 25.57 10.63 -5.93
N PHE A 244 25.04 11.84 -6.11
CA PHE A 244 24.41 12.23 -7.36
C PHE A 244 25.45 12.67 -8.40
N LEU A 245 25.90 11.73 -9.24
CA LEU A 245 27.00 11.90 -10.19
C LEU A 245 26.73 12.97 -11.24
N ALA A 246 25.48 13.10 -11.70
CA ALA A 246 25.12 14.05 -12.76
C ALA A 246 25.36 15.52 -12.36
N LEU A 247 25.46 15.84 -11.07
CA LEU A 247 25.79 17.19 -10.60
C LEU A 247 27.29 17.51 -10.64
N GLN A 248 28.15 16.53 -10.87
CA GLN A 248 29.58 16.75 -11.00
C GLN A 248 29.87 17.16 -12.44
N SER A 249 30.43 18.35 -12.65
CA SER A 249 30.85 18.80 -13.98
C SER A 249 32.11 19.66 -13.89
N PRO A 250 33.25 19.20 -14.42
CA PRO A 250 33.49 17.86 -14.97
C PRO A 250 33.42 16.75 -13.89
N PHE A 251 33.34 15.49 -14.31
CA PHE A 251 33.46 14.36 -13.38
C PHE A 251 34.89 14.28 -12.82
N ASP A 252 35.00 14.12 -11.50
CA ASP A 252 36.25 13.87 -10.79
C ASP A 252 36.00 12.91 -9.62
N ILE A 253 36.73 11.79 -9.61
CA ILE A 253 36.58 10.77 -8.57
C ILE A 253 37.24 11.17 -7.24
N ARG A 254 38.21 12.09 -7.25
CA ARG A 254 39.03 12.40 -6.06
C ARG A 254 38.18 12.94 -4.89
N PRO A 255 37.24 13.88 -5.07
CA PRO A 255 36.38 14.35 -3.99
C PRO A 255 35.49 13.24 -3.43
N ILE A 256 34.97 12.35 -4.29
CA ILE A 256 34.16 11.20 -3.86
C ILE A 256 35.00 10.25 -3.01
N ARG A 257 36.23 9.93 -3.46
CA ARG A 257 37.15 9.08 -2.71
C ARG A 257 37.45 9.66 -1.33
N SER A 258 37.78 10.95 -1.25
CA SER A 258 38.02 11.64 0.02
C SER A 258 36.79 11.63 0.92
N LEU A 259 35.60 11.89 0.37
CA LEU A 259 34.34 11.85 1.12
C LEU A 259 34.10 10.46 1.72
N TYR A 260 34.24 9.41 0.92
CA TYR A 260 34.07 8.05 1.40
C TYR A 260 35.09 7.69 2.48
N GLN A 261 36.38 7.98 2.30
CA GLN A 261 37.39 7.67 3.32
C GLN A 261 37.11 8.37 4.66
N ASN A 262 36.59 9.60 4.62
CA ASN A 262 36.26 10.36 5.82
C ASN A 262 35.03 9.80 6.55
N TYR A 263 34.06 9.22 5.83
CA TYR A 263 32.75 8.86 6.39
C TYR A 263 32.40 7.37 6.37
N LYS A 264 33.23 6.49 5.79
CA LYS A 264 32.96 5.05 5.68
C LYS A 264 32.73 4.34 7.02
N HIS A 265 33.22 4.91 8.11
CA HIS A 265 33.02 4.39 9.47
C HIS A 265 31.59 4.63 10.00
N LEU A 266 30.85 5.60 9.44
CA LEU A 266 29.44 5.85 9.73
C LEU A 266 28.53 5.25 8.66
N TYR A 267 28.96 5.36 7.40
CA TYR A 267 28.21 4.98 6.21
C TYR A 267 29.02 3.96 5.39
N PRO A 268 28.93 2.66 5.73
CA PRO A 268 29.70 1.61 5.05
C PRO A 268 29.23 1.37 3.61
N TRP A 269 28.08 1.93 3.22
CA TRP A 269 27.50 1.81 1.88
C TRP A 269 27.53 3.15 1.14
N VAL A 270 28.00 3.13 -0.11
CA VAL A 270 27.88 4.24 -1.07
C VAL A 270 26.96 3.87 -2.23
N LEU A 271 25.99 4.73 -2.53
CA LEU A 271 25.07 4.61 -3.65
C LEU A 271 25.39 5.69 -4.68
N PHE A 272 25.47 5.31 -5.95
CA PHE A 272 25.69 6.24 -7.06
C PHE A 272 24.41 6.43 -7.87
N TRP A 273 23.99 7.68 -8.01
CA TRP A 273 22.84 8.08 -8.81
C TRP A 273 23.29 8.77 -10.10
N GLY A 274 22.70 8.39 -11.24
CA GLY A 274 22.91 9.06 -12.52
C GLY A 274 24.15 8.66 -13.30
N GLN A 275 24.71 7.49 -13.02
CA GLN A 275 25.85 6.94 -13.75
C GLN A 275 25.57 6.70 -15.25
N MET A 276 24.32 6.64 -15.68
CA MET A 276 23.94 6.55 -17.11
C MET A 276 23.83 7.91 -17.81
N THR A 277 23.94 9.01 -17.06
CA THR A 277 23.76 10.38 -17.57
C THR A 277 25.10 11.11 -17.59
N ALA A 278 25.37 11.89 -18.64
CA ALA A 278 26.57 12.71 -18.74
C ALA A 278 26.77 13.65 -17.51
N PRO A 279 28.01 13.84 -17.04
CA PRO A 279 28.37 14.80 -15.99
C PRO A 279 27.89 16.23 -16.31
N GLY A 280 27.24 16.90 -15.36
CA GLY A 280 26.68 18.25 -15.54
C GLY A 280 25.30 18.31 -16.21
N SER A 281 24.69 17.16 -16.49
CA SER A 281 23.32 17.14 -16.99
C SER A 281 22.35 17.70 -15.95
N LYS A 282 21.46 18.59 -16.40
CA LYS A 282 20.35 19.12 -15.59
C LYS A 282 19.20 18.13 -15.41
N ILE A 283 19.26 17.00 -16.11
CA ILE A 283 18.19 16.00 -16.17
C ILE A 283 18.79 14.67 -15.73
N CYS A 284 18.21 14.04 -14.71
CA CYS A 284 18.47 12.63 -14.40
C CYS A 284 17.15 11.87 -14.20
N CYS A 285 17.09 10.57 -14.53
CA CYS A 285 18.17 9.77 -15.12
C CYS A 285 17.82 9.32 -16.53
N ALA A 286 18.83 9.25 -17.39
CA ALA A 286 18.68 8.64 -18.71
C ALA A 286 18.11 7.23 -18.55
N LEU A 287 17.32 6.76 -19.52
CA LEU A 287 16.73 5.41 -19.50
C LEU A 287 17.72 4.33 -19.96
N SER A 288 18.99 4.68 -20.17
CA SER A 288 20.04 3.72 -20.52
C SER A 288 20.42 2.87 -19.31
N GLU A 289 20.61 1.57 -19.52
CA GLU A 289 21.18 0.66 -18.51
C GLU A 289 22.72 0.70 -18.49
N GLU A 290 23.34 1.40 -19.45
CA GLU A 290 24.80 1.52 -19.57
C GLU A 290 25.34 2.75 -18.82
N MET A 291 26.53 2.59 -18.23
CA MET A 291 27.27 3.70 -17.62
C MET A 291 27.80 4.64 -18.71
N HIS A 292 27.66 5.95 -18.50
CA HIS A 292 28.20 6.96 -19.40
C HIS A 292 29.74 6.88 -19.47
N PRO A 293 30.36 6.96 -20.65
CA PRO A 293 31.81 6.80 -20.81
C PRO A 293 32.67 7.73 -19.94
N ASP A 294 32.19 8.94 -19.65
CA ASP A 294 32.91 9.92 -18.83
C ASP A 294 33.20 9.45 -17.39
N TYR A 295 32.47 8.45 -16.88
CA TYR A 295 32.75 7.85 -15.57
C TYR A 295 33.80 6.75 -15.61
N LEU A 296 34.15 6.26 -16.81
CA LEU A 296 35.05 5.13 -17.01
C LEU A 296 36.52 5.59 -17.15
N PRO A 297 37.47 4.80 -16.61
CA PRO A 297 37.30 3.63 -15.74
C PRO A 297 37.17 3.99 -14.25
N ALA A 298 37.31 5.27 -13.91
CA ALA A 298 37.60 5.74 -12.56
C ALA A 298 36.51 5.40 -11.53
N LEU A 299 35.23 5.47 -11.89
CA LEU A 299 34.13 5.11 -10.98
C LEU A 299 34.11 3.59 -10.68
N PRO A 300 34.15 2.69 -11.68
CA PRO A 300 34.31 1.26 -11.42
C PRO A 300 35.56 0.89 -10.63
N ASP A 301 36.70 1.55 -10.87
CA ASP A 301 37.93 1.34 -10.10
C ASP A 301 37.72 1.70 -8.63
N PHE A 302 37.11 2.85 -8.36
CA PHE A 302 36.79 3.26 -6.99
C PHE A 302 35.81 2.28 -6.30
N VAL A 303 34.80 1.78 -7.01
CA VAL A 303 33.90 0.77 -6.45
C VAL A 303 34.63 -0.53 -6.09
N ARG A 304 35.60 -0.96 -6.90
CA ARG A 304 36.48 -2.08 -6.55
C ARG A 304 37.30 -1.80 -5.29
N GLU A 305 37.85 -0.59 -5.15
CA GLU A 305 38.56 -0.17 -3.93
C GLU A 305 37.67 -0.22 -2.68
N VAL A 306 36.43 0.28 -2.79
CA VAL A 306 35.42 0.26 -1.71
C VAL A 306 35.16 -1.17 -1.24
N VAL A 307 34.85 -2.07 -2.18
CA VAL A 307 34.52 -3.48 -1.88
C VAL A 307 35.73 -4.23 -1.34
N ALA A 308 36.91 -4.03 -1.90
CA ALA A 308 38.15 -4.64 -1.40
C ALA A 308 38.49 -4.19 0.03
N GLY A 309 38.06 -2.99 0.42
CA GLY A 309 38.20 -2.45 1.77
C GLY A 309 37.10 -2.88 2.75
N GLY A 310 36.19 -3.79 2.35
CA GLY A 310 35.07 -4.26 3.17
C GLY A 310 33.85 -3.35 3.17
N GLY A 311 33.81 -2.31 2.32
CA GLY A 311 32.63 -1.47 2.13
C GLY A 311 31.66 -2.03 1.11
N HIS A 312 30.52 -1.36 0.97
CA HIS A 312 29.47 -1.71 0.02
C HIS A 312 29.26 -0.58 -0.98
N ALA A 313 28.96 -0.93 -2.22
CA ALA A 313 28.69 0.03 -3.28
C ALA A 313 27.50 -0.44 -4.12
N GLY A 314 26.67 0.50 -4.55
CA GLY A 314 25.55 0.23 -5.45
C GLY A 314 25.39 1.31 -6.51
N TYR A 315 24.84 0.94 -7.66
CA TYR A 315 24.43 1.87 -8.70
C TYR A 315 22.91 1.91 -8.73
N TYR A 316 22.34 3.11 -8.80
CA TYR A 316 20.92 3.28 -9.03
C TYR A 316 20.55 2.67 -10.38
N SER A 317 19.56 1.78 -10.40
CA SER A 317 18.91 1.37 -11.63
C SER A 317 17.47 1.82 -11.57
N ALA A 318 16.98 2.41 -12.66
CA ALA A 318 15.57 2.63 -12.88
C ALA A 318 15.03 1.45 -13.69
N PRO A 319 14.58 0.34 -13.05
CA PRO A 319 13.93 -0.71 -13.81
C PRO A 319 12.72 -0.09 -14.51
N TYR A 320 12.66 -0.29 -15.83
CA TYR A 320 11.58 0.20 -16.67
C TYR A 320 10.23 -0.27 -16.10
N TYR A 321 9.48 0.64 -15.48
CA TYR A 321 8.05 0.41 -15.24
C TYR A 321 7.34 0.77 -16.54
N GLY A 322 7.22 -0.22 -17.43
CA GLY A 322 6.50 -0.06 -18.69
C GLY A 322 5.12 0.55 -18.46
N THR A 323 4.93 1.75 -19.00
CA THR A 323 3.61 2.15 -19.46
C THR A 323 3.55 1.67 -20.90
N ASP A 324 3.03 0.46 -21.09
CA ASP A 324 2.44 0.13 -22.38
C ASP A 324 1.42 1.22 -22.69
N SER A 325 1.74 1.99 -23.73
CA SER A 325 0.88 2.98 -24.38
C SER A 325 -0.22 2.30 -25.16
#